data_AF-A0A2G9ZN09-F1
#
_entry.id   AF-A0A2G9ZN09-F1
#
_cell.length_a   1.000
_cell.length_b   1.000
_cell.length_c   1.000
_cell.angle_alpha   90.00
_cell.angle_beta   90.00
_cell.angle_gamma   90.00
#
_symmetry.space_group_name_H-M   'P 1'
#
loop_
_entity.id
_entity.type
_entity.pdbx_description
1 polymer ?
#
loop_
_entity_poly.entity_id
_entity_poly.type
_entity_poly.pdbx_seq_one_letter_code
_entity_poly.pdbx_strand_id
1 'polypeptide(L)'
;MDDRKRLGIFIIGSALIIMIVIAVFMYIFNQKQKAANQAVIPAQTEVDANKLREEALSNKPETQYAFDAAAEANRTLNSEDLRKMALSFAERFGSYSNQADYGNIEDLKIFMTPKMQDWADDYVANLRQQGKDNAAYYGITSVAISGEVNQFDDKAGAAEILVTTQRREMAGTSEAKVFSQNILIVFEKIKGEWKASSATWQK
;
A
#
# COMPACT_ATOMS: atom_id res chain seq x y z
N MET A 1 -72.06 0.86 34.43
CA MET A 1 -70.87 1.63 33.99
C MET A 1 -70.59 1.18 32.58
N ASP A 2 -70.82 2.04 31.58
CA ASP A 2 -70.86 1.69 30.16
C ASP A 2 -69.60 0.92 29.72
N ASP A 3 -69.77 -0.16 28.95
CA ASP A 3 -68.67 -1.04 28.53
C ASP A 3 -67.56 -0.28 27.78
N ARG A 4 -67.91 0.83 27.11
CA ARG A 4 -66.96 1.74 26.45
C ARG A 4 -66.06 2.50 27.42
N LYS A 5 -66.56 2.85 28.62
CA LYS A 5 -65.78 3.53 29.68
C LYS A 5 -64.85 2.55 30.40
N ARG A 6 -65.28 1.29 30.55
CA ARG A 6 -64.44 0.21 31.09
C ARG A 6 -63.30 -0.14 30.13
N LEU A 7 -63.58 -0.22 28.82
CA LEU A 7 -62.57 -0.46 27.79
C LEU A 7 -61.49 0.64 27.77
N GLY A 8 -61.88 1.91 27.87
CA GLY A 8 -60.94 3.04 27.93
C GLY A 8 -60.01 2.99 29.14
N ILE A 9 -60.54 2.63 30.32
CA ILE A 9 -59.73 2.48 31.54
C ILE A 9 -58.76 1.30 31.42
N PHE A 10 -59.17 0.19 30.78
CA PHE A 10 -58.29 -0.95 30.52
C PHE A 10 -57.14 -0.60 29.55
N ILE A 11 -57.41 0.18 28.50
CA ILE A 11 -56.38 0.61 27.53
C ILE A 11 -55.38 1.58 28.18
N ILE A 12 -55.86 2.53 28.99
CA ILE A 12 -54.98 3.47 29.70
C ILE A 12 -54.15 2.74 30.76
N GLY A 13 -54.76 1.80 31.48
CA GLY A 13 -54.06 0.97 32.46
C GLY A 13 -52.98 0.08 31.83
N SER A 14 -53.27 -0.56 30.69
CA SER A 14 -52.29 -1.39 29.99
C SER A 14 -51.14 -0.57 29.41
N ALA A 15 -51.41 0.61 28.86
CA ALA A 15 -50.37 1.52 28.36
C ALA A 15 -49.41 1.98 29.48
N LEU A 16 -49.95 2.28 30.66
CA LEU A 16 -49.15 2.63 31.85
C LEU A 16 -48.26 1.48 32.32
N ILE A 17 -48.79 0.26 32.32
CA ILE A 17 -48.01 -0.94 32.68
C ILE A 17 -46.87 -1.17 31.69
N ILE A 18 -47.13 -1.01 30.38
CA ILE A 18 -46.11 -1.16 29.33
C ILE A 18 -45.00 -0.12 29.48
N MET A 19 -45.35 1.14 29.78
CA MET A 19 -44.37 2.21 30.06
C MET A 19 -43.47 1.87 31.26
N ILE A 20 -44.03 1.33 32.33
CA ILE A 20 -43.25 0.92 33.52
C ILE A 20 -42.32 -0.24 33.18
N VAL A 21 -42.79 -1.24 32.42
CA VAL A 21 -41.95 -2.37 31.98
C VAL A 21 -40.78 -1.90 31.12
N ILE A 22 -41.02 -0.97 30.19
CA ILE A 22 -39.96 -0.38 29.34
C ILE A 22 -38.95 0.40 30.20
N ALA A 23 -39.40 1.19 31.17
CA ALA A 23 -38.53 1.95 32.05
C ALA A 23 -37.64 1.03 32.92
N VAL A 24 -38.22 -0.04 33.48
CA VAL A 24 -37.48 -1.05 34.24
C VAL A 24 -36.49 -1.80 33.34
N PHE A 25 -36.90 -2.16 32.12
CA PHE A 25 -36.02 -2.81 31.14
C PHE A 25 -34.83 -1.91 30.77
N MET A 26 -35.06 -0.63 30.47
CA MET A 26 -33.98 0.33 30.20
C MET A 26 -33.05 0.50 31.41
N TYR A 27 -33.59 0.56 32.63
CA TYR A 27 -32.79 0.71 33.85
C TYR A 27 -31.86 -0.50 34.08
N ILE A 28 -32.37 -1.72 33.93
CA ILE A 28 -31.58 -2.95 34.07
C ILE A 28 -30.55 -3.07 32.94
N PHE A 29 -30.93 -2.74 31.70
CA PHE A 29 -30.02 -2.81 30.56
C PHE A 29 -28.87 -1.80 30.67
N ASN A 30 -29.15 -0.59 31.18
CA ASN A 30 -28.14 0.44 31.39
C ASN A 30 -27.19 0.11 32.57
N GLN A 31 -27.64 -0.64 33.59
CA GLN A 31 -26.74 -1.16 34.62
C GLN A 31 -25.77 -2.23 34.09
N LYS A 32 -26.20 -3.10 33.17
CA LYS A 32 -25.31 -4.11 32.55
C LYS A 32 -24.19 -3.47 31.73
N GLN A 33 -24.44 -2.35 31.07
CA GLN A 33 -23.40 -1.59 30.35
C GLN A 33 -22.39 -0.90 31.30
N LYS A 34 -22.82 -0.48 32.50
CA LYS A 34 -21.91 0.10 33.51
C LYS A 34 -21.01 -0.96 34.17
N ALA A 35 -21.50 -2.19 34.35
CA ALA A 35 -20.71 -3.28 34.93
C ALA A 35 -19.69 -3.89 33.94
N ALA A 36 -19.95 -3.84 32.63
CA ALA A 36 -19.02 -4.33 31.60
C ALA A 36 -17.82 -3.39 31.32
N ASN A 37 -17.85 -2.15 31.83
CA ASN A 37 -16.77 -1.16 31.66
C ASN A 37 -15.86 -1.00 32.88
N GLN A 38 -16.02 -1.82 33.91
CA GLN A 38 -14.99 -1.98 34.94
C GLN A 38 -14.12 -3.19 34.58
N ALA A 39 -13.29 -3.02 33.55
CA ALA A 39 -12.08 -3.84 33.46
C ALA A 39 -11.25 -3.55 34.71
N VAL A 40 -11.05 -4.58 35.55
CA VAL A 40 -9.99 -4.55 36.55
C VAL A 40 -8.70 -4.42 35.75
N ILE A 41 -8.09 -3.23 35.77
CA ILE A 41 -6.75 -3.01 35.21
C ILE A 41 -5.82 -3.81 36.15
N PRO A 42 -5.21 -4.92 35.71
CA PRO A 42 -4.17 -5.54 36.51
C PRO A 42 -3.09 -4.48 36.70
N ALA A 43 -2.58 -4.33 37.92
CA ALA A 43 -1.44 -3.46 38.18
C ALA A 43 -0.31 -3.85 37.21
N GLN A 44 -0.10 -3.03 36.18
CA GLN A 44 1.07 -3.17 35.32
C GLN A 44 2.26 -2.91 36.21
N THR A 45 3.06 -3.94 36.47
CA THR A 45 4.45 -3.75 36.83
C THR A 45 5.02 -2.78 35.80
N GLU A 46 5.46 -1.60 36.22
CA GLU A 46 6.22 -0.70 35.37
C GLU A 46 7.48 -1.46 34.96
N VAL A 47 7.43 -2.08 33.79
CA VAL A 47 8.62 -2.69 33.21
C VAL A 47 9.46 -1.53 32.74
N ASP A 48 10.60 -1.33 33.39
CA ASP A 48 11.56 -0.30 33.03
C ASP A 48 11.95 -0.48 31.56
N ALA A 49 11.43 0.41 30.72
CA ALA A 49 11.65 0.39 29.28
C ALA A 49 13.14 0.51 28.94
N ASN A 50 13.94 1.14 29.81
CA ASN A 50 15.39 1.21 29.64
C ASN A 50 16.04 -0.14 29.88
N LYS A 51 15.61 -0.87 30.91
CA LYS A 51 16.12 -2.23 31.20
C LYS A 51 15.74 -3.24 30.11
N LEU A 52 14.50 -3.18 29.60
CA LEU A 52 14.07 -3.97 28.45
C LEU A 52 14.88 -3.65 27.19
N ARG A 53 15.19 -2.36 26.98
CA ARG A 53 16.01 -1.92 25.84
C ARG A 53 17.46 -2.37 25.97
N GLU A 54 18.03 -2.31 27.17
CA GLU A 54 19.38 -2.79 27.47
C GLU A 54 19.48 -4.31 27.31
N GLU A 55 18.50 -5.08 27.78
CA GLU A 55 18.43 -6.53 27.58
C GLU A 55 18.26 -6.90 26.10
N ALA A 56 17.45 -6.13 25.35
CA ALA A 56 17.28 -6.33 23.90
C ALA A 56 18.52 -5.94 23.08
N LEU A 57 19.29 -4.94 23.51
CA LEU A 57 20.55 -4.55 22.88
C LEU A 57 21.69 -5.53 23.24
N SER A 58 21.70 -6.07 24.46
CA SER A 58 22.69 -7.02 24.95
C SER A 58 22.50 -8.42 24.36
N ASN A 59 21.26 -8.84 24.10
CA ASN A 59 20.93 -10.14 23.50
C ASN A 59 20.71 -10.10 21.98
N LYS A 60 21.06 -9.02 21.30
CA LYS A 60 21.01 -9.02 19.83
C LYS A 60 22.12 -9.95 19.34
N PRO A 61 21.83 -11.10 18.71
CA PRO A 61 22.86 -11.83 18.02
C PRO A 61 23.46 -10.86 17.01
N GLU A 62 24.76 -10.59 17.12
CA GLU A 62 25.51 -9.93 16.06
C GLU A 62 25.40 -10.84 14.84
N THR A 63 24.38 -10.59 14.02
CA THR A 63 24.31 -11.08 12.67
C THR A 63 25.44 -10.35 11.98
N GLN A 64 26.63 -10.96 12.00
CA GLN A 64 27.72 -10.58 11.13
C GLN A 64 27.25 -10.87 9.70
N TYR A 65 26.62 -9.87 9.09
CA TYR A 65 26.39 -9.86 7.65
C TYR A 65 27.74 -9.70 6.98
N ALA A 66 28.42 -10.82 6.76
CA ALA A 66 29.54 -10.86 5.84
C ALA A 66 28.96 -10.82 4.42
N PHE A 67 28.97 -9.62 3.81
CA PHE A 67 28.65 -9.49 2.38
C PHE A 67 29.76 -10.18 1.58
N ASP A 68 29.46 -11.35 1.05
CA ASP A 68 30.33 -12.05 0.11
C ASP A 68 30.04 -11.56 -1.30
N ALA A 69 30.85 -10.59 -1.76
CA ALA A 69 30.74 -10.03 -3.10
C ALA A 69 30.92 -11.09 -4.20
N ALA A 70 31.72 -12.13 -3.96
CA ALA A 70 31.96 -13.19 -4.95
C ALA A 70 30.76 -14.13 -5.04
N ALA A 71 30.15 -14.48 -3.91
CA ALA A 71 28.92 -15.27 -3.91
C ALA A 71 27.76 -14.51 -4.57
N GLU A 72 27.58 -13.22 -4.27
CA GLU A 72 26.49 -12.43 -4.86
C GLU A 72 26.69 -12.19 -6.36
N ALA A 73 27.93 -11.95 -6.82
CA ALA A 73 28.23 -11.75 -8.23
C ALA A 73 27.94 -12.99 -9.12
N ASN A 74 28.01 -14.20 -8.54
CA ASN A 74 27.78 -15.45 -9.25
C ASN A 74 26.38 -16.04 -8.98
N ARG A 75 25.55 -15.35 -8.19
CA ARG A 75 24.22 -15.85 -7.82
C ARG A 75 23.24 -15.71 -8.99
N THR A 76 22.52 -16.78 -9.29
CA THR A 76 21.38 -16.72 -10.21
C THR A 76 20.21 -16.01 -9.55
N LEU A 77 19.67 -14.98 -10.22
CA LEU A 77 18.48 -14.26 -9.74
C LEU A 77 17.25 -15.17 -9.79
N ASN A 78 16.44 -15.12 -8.74
CA ASN A 78 15.17 -15.83 -8.64
C ASN A 78 13.97 -14.87 -8.78
N SER A 79 12.76 -15.42 -8.63
CA SER A 79 11.52 -14.64 -8.72
C SER A 79 11.40 -13.53 -7.68
N GLU A 80 11.92 -13.73 -6.47
CA GLU A 80 11.90 -12.72 -5.41
C GLU A 80 12.88 -11.57 -5.70
N ASP A 81 14.03 -11.87 -6.31
CA ASP A 81 14.95 -10.83 -6.79
C ASP A 81 14.30 -9.97 -7.88
N LEU A 82 13.66 -10.62 -8.88
CA LEU A 82 12.94 -9.91 -9.93
C LEU A 82 11.73 -9.14 -9.39
N ARG A 83 11.04 -9.66 -8.38
CA ARG A 83 9.96 -8.95 -7.69
C ARG A 83 10.48 -7.65 -7.10
N LYS A 84 11.59 -7.67 -6.35
CA LYS A 84 12.22 -6.48 -5.77
C LYS A 84 12.70 -5.50 -6.85
N MET A 85 13.30 -6.02 -7.93
CA MET A 85 13.67 -5.20 -9.09
C MET A 85 12.44 -4.51 -9.70
N ALA A 86 11.32 -5.23 -9.87
CA ALA A 86 10.07 -4.70 -10.39
C ALA A 86 9.50 -3.58 -9.51
N LEU A 87 9.52 -3.74 -8.18
CA LEU A 87 9.10 -2.68 -7.26
C LEU A 87 9.93 -1.41 -7.49
N SER A 88 11.25 -1.55 -7.50
CA SER A 88 12.17 -0.41 -7.64
C SER A 88 12.11 0.22 -9.04
N PHE A 89 11.87 -0.60 -10.06
CA PHE A 89 11.64 -0.15 -11.43
C PHE A 89 10.32 0.64 -11.52
N ALA A 90 9.22 0.14 -10.95
CA ALA A 90 7.92 0.80 -10.93
C ALA A 90 7.98 2.18 -10.26
N GLU A 91 8.71 2.32 -9.15
CA GLU A 91 8.87 3.59 -8.45
C GLU A 91 9.59 4.63 -9.31
N ARG A 92 10.74 4.27 -9.91
CA ARG A 92 11.50 5.17 -10.77
C ARG A 92 10.74 5.49 -12.06
N PHE A 93 10.17 4.48 -12.70
CA PHE A 93 9.43 4.61 -13.95
C PHE A 93 8.16 5.43 -13.78
N GLY A 94 7.45 5.21 -12.67
CA GLY A 94 6.22 5.90 -12.34
C GLY A 94 6.41 7.28 -11.74
N SER A 95 7.63 7.68 -11.40
CA SER A 95 7.94 8.99 -10.86
C SER A 95 8.65 9.83 -11.92
N TYR A 96 8.07 10.96 -12.32
CA TYR A 96 8.71 11.86 -13.29
C TYR A 96 8.12 13.26 -13.19
N SER A 97 8.79 14.25 -13.76
CA SER A 97 8.26 15.60 -13.88
C SER A 97 8.80 16.29 -15.13
N ASN A 98 8.06 17.30 -15.60
CA ASN A 98 8.52 18.15 -16.71
C ASN A 98 9.78 18.95 -16.36
N GLN A 99 9.96 19.39 -15.11
CA GLN A 99 11.14 20.16 -14.68
C GLN A 99 12.40 19.31 -14.50
N ALA A 100 12.26 18.02 -14.22
CA ALA A 100 13.37 17.07 -14.21
C ALA A 100 13.64 16.45 -15.60
N ASP A 101 12.98 16.98 -16.65
CA ASP A 101 13.04 16.49 -18.03
C ASP A 101 12.90 14.97 -18.16
N TYR A 102 12.03 14.38 -17.31
CA TYR A 102 11.75 12.95 -17.29
C TYR A 102 12.99 12.04 -17.09
N GLY A 103 14.08 12.56 -16.53
CA GLY A 103 15.37 11.86 -16.40
C GLY A 103 15.28 10.49 -15.69
N ASN A 104 14.31 10.32 -14.78
CA ASN A 104 14.08 9.03 -14.11
C ASN A 104 13.78 7.88 -15.08
N ILE A 105 13.14 8.16 -16.23
CA ILE A 105 12.86 7.16 -17.26
C ILE A 105 14.12 6.88 -18.07
N GLU A 106 14.92 7.91 -18.35
CA GLU A 106 16.18 7.79 -19.08
C GLU A 106 17.22 6.98 -18.27
N ASP A 107 17.31 7.22 -16.96
CA ASP A 107 18.18 6.47 -16.04
C ASP A 107 17.84 4.98 -15.99
N LEU A 108 16.60 4.61 -16.29
CA LEU A 108 16.18 3.22 -16.31
C LEU A 108 16.57 2.46 -17.58
N LYS A 109 17.03 3.13 -18.64
CA LYS A 109 17.32 2.49 -19.94
C LYS A 109 18.31 1.35 -19.83
N ILE A 110 19.29 1.41 -18.92
CA ILE A 110 20.27 0.32 -18.71
C ILE A 110 19.62 -0.99 -18.23
N PHE A 111 18.45 -0.90 -17.58
CA PHE A 111 17.65 -2.03 -17.11
C PHE A 111 16.59 -2.47 -18.12
N MET A 112 16.49 -1.81 -19.28
CA MET A 112 15.50 -2.08 -20.32
C MET A 112 16.13 -2.88 -21.47
N THR A 113 15.33 -3.75 -22.09
CA THR A 113 15.68 -4.34 -23.39
C THR A 113 15.83 -3.25 -24.46
N PRO A 114 16.58 -3.47 -25.57
CA PRO A 114 16.73 -2.47 -26.62
C PRO A 114 15.38 -1.94 -27.15
N LYS A 115 14.41 -2.84 -27.37
CA LYS A 115 13.06 -2.48 -27.80
C LYS A 115 12.34 -1.57 -26.79
N MET A 116 12.50 -1.83 -25.50
CA MET A 116 11.90 -1.00 -24.46
C MET A 116 12.62 0.34 -24.30
N GLN A 117 13.93 0.41 -24.57
CA GLN A 117 14.66 1.67 -24.62
C GLN A 117 14.13 2.58 -25.73
N ASP A 118 13.91 2.03 -26.94
CA ASP A 118 13.32 2.78 -28.05
C ASP A 118 11.92 3.28 -27.69
N TRP A 119 11.08 2.42 -27.08
CA TRP A 119 9.77 2.81 -26.59
C TRP A 119 9.84 3.93 -25.53
N ALA A 120 10.82 3.87 -24.62
CA ALA A 120 11.01 4.87 -23.58
C ALA A 120 11.42 6.22 -24.18
N ASP A 121 12.26 6.23 -25.20
CA ASP A 121 12.64 7.44 -25.94
C ASP A 121 11.42 8.11 -26.59
N ASP A 122 10.59 7.32 -27.27
CA ASP A 122 9.34 7.82 -27.85
C ASP A 122 8.37 8.32 -26.78
N TYR A 123 8.24 7.60 -25.67
CA TYR A 123 7.37 7.99 -24.56
C TYR A 123 7.79 9.32 -23.94
N VAL A 124 9.09 9.50 -23.66
CA VAL A 124 9.62 10.76 -23.12
C VAL A 124 9.49 11.88 -24.15
N ALA A 125 9.75 11.63 -25.43
CA ALA A 125 9.55 12.63 -26.48
C ALA A 125 8.09 13.11 -26.55
N ASN A 126 7.13 12.20 -26.41
CA ASN A 126 5.71 12.53 -26.34
C ASN A 126 5.36 13.35 -25.10
N LEU A 127 5.89 12.98 -23.92
CA LEU A 127 5.69 13.75 -22.69
C LEU A 127 6.23 15.17 -22.81
N ARG A 128 7.44 15.34 -23.38
CA ARG A 128 8.04 16.65 -23.66
C ARG A 128 7.15 17.48 -24.59
N GLN A 129 6.61 16.88 -25.64
CA GLN A 129 5.69 17.59 -26.56
C GLN A 129 4.42 18.06 -25.87
N GLN A 130 3.83 17.22 -25.01
CA GLN A 130 2.64 17.60 -24.22
C GLN A 130 2.95 18.70 -23.18
N GLY A 131 4.19 18.73 -22.67
CA GLY A 131 4.66 19.73 -21.71
C GLY A 131 5.08 21.08 -22.30
N LYS A 132 5.36 21.17 -23.61
CA LYS A 132 5.88 22.39 -24.26
C LYS A 132 4.97 23.61 -24.12
N ASP A 133 3.65 23.40 -24.03
CA ASP A 133 2.67 24.48 -23.90
C ASP A 133 2.35 24.83 -22.43
N ASN A 134 2.91 24.09 -21.46
CA ASN A 134 2.55 24.23 -20.05
C ASN A 134 3.77 24.64 -19.22
N ALA A 135 3.92 25.94 -18.99
CA ALA A 135 4.95 26.49 -18.09
C ALA A 135 4.75 26.05 -16.63
N ALA A 136 3.57 25.55 -16.27
CA ALA A 136 3.29 25.06 -14.93
C ALA A 136 4.00 23.73 -14.66
N TYR A 137 4.42 23.53 -13.40
CA TYR A 137 4.97 22.26 -12.95
C TYR A 137 3.97 21.13 -13.16
N TYR A 138 4.44 20.00 -13.67
CA TYR A 138 3.70 18.74 -13.66
C TYR A 138 4.63 17.63 -13.20
N GLY A 139 4.19 16.83 -12.22
CA GLY A 139 4.95 15.69 -11.77
C GLY A 139 4.09 14.63 -11.11
N ILE A 140 4.59 13.40 -11.17
CA ILE A 140 4.04 12.26 -10.44
C ILE A 140 5.15 11.67 -9.58
N THR A 141 4.81 11.28 -8.36
CA THR A 141 5.65 10.44 -7.49
C THR A 141 4.93 9.14 -7.22
N SER A 142 5.64 8.01 -7.31
CA SER A 142 5.09 6.67 -7.09
C SER A 142 5.82 5.95 -5.99
N VAL A 143 5.08 5.26 -5.14
CA VAL A 143 5.58 4.32 -4.13
C VAL A 143 5.04 2.94 -4.45
N ALA A 144 5.92 1.94 -4.48
CA ALA A 144 5.52 0.56 -4.67
C ALA A 144 5.03 -0.04 -3.34
N ILE A 145 3.81 -0.58 -3.33
CA ILE A 145 3.17 -1.14 -2.15
C ILE A 145 3.39 -2.65 -2.06
N SER A 146 3.20 -3.34 -3.18
CA SER A 146 3.35 -4.79 -3.28
C SER A 146 3.68 -5.21 -4.70
N GLY A 147 4.20 -6.43 -4.85
CA GLY A 147 4.48 -7.04 -6.15
C GLY A 147 4.02 -8.50 -6.12
N GLU A 148 3.24 -8.90 -7.10
CA GLU A 148 2.77 -10.26 -7.31
C GLU A 148 3.53 -10.87 -8.48
N VAL A 149 4.17 -12.03 -8.27
CA VAL A 149 4.86 -12.76 -9.34
C VAL A 149 3.83 -13.61 -10.07
N ASN A 150 3.37 -13.12 -11.23
CA ASN A 150 2.41 -13.84 -12.07
C ASN A 150 3.09 -15.01 -12.80
N GLN A 151 4.32 -14.79 -13.27
CA GLN A 151 5.09 -15.79 -14.01
C GLN A 151 6.59 -15.66 -13.70
N PHE A 152 7.28 -16.80 -13.62
CA PHE A 152 8.74 -16.86 -13.61
C PHE A 152 9.21 -18.17 -14.24
N ASP A 153 10.00 -18.05 -15.32
CA ASP A 153 10.70 -19.17 -15.96
C ASP A 153 12.14 -18.73 -16.28
N ASP A 154 13.08 -19.20 -15.47
CA ASP A 154 14.50 -18.88 -15.63
C ASP A 154 15.12 -19.50 -16.89
N LYS A 155 14.58 -20.63 -17.36
CA LYS A 155 15.10 -21.34 -18.55
C LYS A 155 14.61 -20.66 -19.83
N ALA A 156 13.33 -20.30 -19.87
CA ALA A 156 12.78 -19.52 -20.97
C ALA A 156 13.24 -18.06 -20.93
N GLY A 157 13.74 -17.59 -19.78
CA GLY A 157 14.18 -16.21 -19.61
C GLY A 157 13.00 -15.23 -19.63
N ALA A 158 11.86 -15.62 -19.03
CA ALA A 158 10.65 -14.82 -18.99
C ALA A 158 10.12 -14.68 -17.56
N ALA A 159 9.70 -13.47 -17.18
CA ALA A 159 9.00 -13.24 -15.93
C ALA A 159 7.98 -12.11 -16.05
N GLU A 160 6.91 -12.19 -15.27
CA GLU A 160 5.84 -11.20 -15.22
C GLU A 160 5.54 -10.88 -13.76
N ILE A 161 5.63 -9.59 -13.41
CA ILE A 161 5.36 -9.10 -12.06
C ILE A 161 4.34 -7.96 -12.13
N LEU A 162 3.22 -8.12 -11.42
CA LEU A 162 2.22 -7.08 -11.23
C LEU A 162 2.54 -6.29 -9.97
N VAL A 163 2.86 -5.00 -10.12
CA VAL A 163 3.21 -4.12 -9.01
C VAL A 163 2.03 -3.21 -8.69
N THR A 164 1.60 -3.19 -7.43
CA THR A 164 0.64 -2.22 -6.92
C THR A 164 1.39 -0.97 -6.48
N THR A 165 0.98 0.21 -6.95
CA THR A 165 1.60 1.49 -6.58
C THR A 165 0.58 2.46 -5.97
N GLN A 166 1.06 3.32 -5.07
CA GLN A 166 0.37 4.55 -4.69
C GLN A 166 1.05 5.73 -5.38
N ARG A 167 0.28 6.52 -6.11
CA ARG A 167 0.76 7.61 -6.95
C ARG A 167 0.22 8.94 -6.42
N ARG A 168 1.08 9.95 -6.41
CA ARG A 168 0.75 11.34 -6.08
C ARG A 168 1.07 12.21 -7.28
N GLU A 169 0.04 12.78 -7.88
CA GLU A 169 0.13 13.69 -9.03
C GLU A 169 -0.01 15.14 -8.57
N MET A 170 0.84 16.01 -9.10
CA MET A 170 0.86 17.43 -8.80
C MET A 170 0.92 18.23 -10.10
N ALA A 171 0.01 19.20 -10.23
CA ALA A 171 -0.10 20.08 -11.39
C ALA A 171 -0.20 21.55 -10.93
N GLY A 172 0.84 22.32 -11.18
CA GLY A 172 0.97 23.72 -10.76
C GLY A 172 0.87 23.86 -9.24
N THR A 173 0.01 24.78 -8.79
CA THR A 173 -0.26 25.05 -7.36
C THR A 173 -1.49 24.30 -6.85
N SER A 174 -2.03 23.36 -7.63
CA SER A 174 -3.23 22.62 -7.25
C SER A 174 -2.93 21.61 -6.15
N GLU A 175 -3.96 21.24 -5.38
CA GLU A 175 -3.90 20.12 -4.45
C GLU A 175 -3.46 18.84 -5.15
N ALA A 176 -2.64 18.05 -4.47
CA ALA A 176 -2.10 16.83 -5.03
C ALA A 176 -3.19 15.73 -5.09
N LYS A 177 -3.31 15.08 -6.23
CA LYS A 177 -4.21 13.93 -6.39
C LYS A 177 -3.48 12.65 -6.01
N VAL A 178 -4.02 11.90 -5.06
CA VAL A 178 -3.50 10.59 -4.65
C VAL A 178 -4.40 9.48 -5.19
N PHE A 179 -3.82 8.48 -5.83
CA PHE A 179 -4.55 7.34 -6.38
C PHE A 179 -3.69 6.07 -6.40
N SER A 180 -4.33 4.92 -6.32
CA SER A 180 -3.66 3.64 -6.51
C SER A 180 -3.72 3.24 -7.98
N GLN A 181 -2.65 2.64 -8.49
CA GLN A 181 -2.61 2.09 -9.84
C GLN A 181 -1.65 0.92 -9.90
N ASN A 182 -2.04 -0.13 -10.63
CA ASN A 182 -1.17 -1.27 -10.86
C ASN A 182 -0.35 -1.07 -12.14
N ILE A 183 0.85 -1.63 -12.18
CA ILE A 183 1.70 -1.70 -13.37
C ILE A 183 2.16 -3.13 -13.57
N LEU A 184 2.01 -3.63 -14.80
CA LEU A 184 2.54 -4.91 -15.20
C LEU A 184 3.93 -4.71 -15.78
N ILE A 185 4.94 -5.34 -15.18
CA ILE A 185 6.32 -5.32 -15.67
C ILE A 185 6.68 -6.71 -16.16
N VAL A 186 7.07 -6.79 -17.43
CA VAL A 186 7.56 -8.02 -18.06
C VAL A 186 9.07 -7.94 -18.16
N PHE A 187 9.75 -9.01 -17.77
CA PHE A 187 11.20 -9.16 -17.89
C PHE A 187 11.56 -10.24 -18.90
N GLU A 188 12.65 -9.98 -19.61
CA GLU A 188 13.30 -10.91 -20.53
C GLU A 188 14.77 -11.07 -20.17
N LYS A 189 15.30 -12.29 -20.27
CA LYS A 189 16.71 -12.58 -20.03
C LYS A 189 17.49 -12.47 -21.33
N ILE A 190 18.26 -11.40 -21.48
CA ILE A 190 19.10 -11.14 -22.66
C ILE A 190 20.56 -11.32 -22.29
N LYS A 191 21.25 -12.27 -22.95
CA LYS A 191 22.66 -12.59 -22.71
C LYS A 191 22.97 -12.89 -21.23
N GLY A 192 22.04 -13.51 -20.52
CA GLY A 192 22.18 -13.87 -19.10
C GLY A 192 21.71 -12.79 -18.12
N GLU A 193 21.41 -11.58 -18.58
CA GLU A 193 20.92 -10.48 -17.74
C GLU A 193 19.39 -10.33 -17.88
N TRP A 194 18.71 -10.18 -16.76
CA TRP A 194 17.29 -9.85 -16.74
C TRP A 194 17.09 -8.35 -17.01
N LYS A 195 16.26 -8.02 -18.00
CA LYS A 195 15.92 -6.64 -18.37
C LYS A 195 14.41 -6.50 -18.54
N ALA A 196 13.86 -5.35 -18.19
CA ALA A 196 12.47 -5.03 -18.44
C ALA A 196 12.22 -4.94 -19.96
N SER A 197 11.27 -5.71 -20.46
CA SER A 197 10.83 -5.67 -21.86
C SER A 197 9.56 -4.85 -22.06
N SER A 198 8.76 -4.67 -21.01
CA SER A 198 7.66 -3.72 -20.98
C SER A 198 7.28 -3.30 -19.56
N ALA A 199 6.61 -2.14 -19.45
CA ALA A 199 6.01 -1.66 -18.22
C ALA A 199 4.68 -0.95 -18.56
N THR A 200 3.55 -1.58 -18.23
CA THR A 200 2.22 -1.14 -18.68
C THR A 200 1.30 -0.86 -17.51
N TRP A 201 0.85 0.40 -17.39
CA TRP A 201 -0.14 0.80 -16.38
C TRP A 201 -1.49 0.11 -16.65
N GLN A 202 -2.06 -0.46 -15.60
CA GLN A 202 -3.37 -1.12 -15.63
C GLN A 202 -4.47 -0.08 -15.35
N LYS A 203 -5.66 -0.34 -15.91
CA LYS A 203 -6.84 0.52 -15.75
C LYS A 203 -7.51 0.33 -14.40
#